data_AF-A0A5C5XEC7-F1
#
_entry.id   AF-A0A5C5XEC7-F1
#
_cell.length_a   1.000
_cell.length_b   1.000
_cell.length_c   1.000
_cell.angle_alpha   90.00
_cell.angle_beta   90.00
_cell.angle_gamma   90.00
#
_symmetry.space_group_name_H-M   'P 1'
#
loop_
_entity.id
_entity.type
_entity.pdbx_description
1 polymer ?
#
loop_
_entity_poly.entity_id
_entity_poly.type
_entity_poly.pdbx_seq_one_letter_code
_entity_poly.pdbx_strand_id
1 'polypeptide(L)' 'MFLKLISWIALAATIVPCLLYFSGMIRHETVIISALVGTVVWFVITPLWMGRDLPVDAKDIEI' A
#
# COMPACT_ATOMS: atom_id res chain seq x y z
N MET A 1 -4.69 7.96 11.91
CA MET A 1 -5.29 6.63 12.14
C MET A 1 -6.07 6.13 10.92
N PHE A 2 -6.99 6.91 10.36
CA PHE A 2 -7.77 6.54 9.16
C PHE A 2 -6.92 6.21 7.91
N LEU A 3 -5.88 7.00 7.60
CA LEU A 3 -5.01 6.73 6.46
C LEU A 3 -4.30 5.35 6.53
N LYS A 4 -3.92 4.91 7.74
CA LYS A 4 -3.31 3.59 7.96
C LYS A 4 -4.29 2.45 7.68
N LEU A 5 -5.59 2.63 7.96
CA LEU A 5 -6.62 1.64 7.63
C LEU A 5 -6.83 1.57 6.10
N ILE A 6 -6.90 2.72 5.44
CA ILE A 6 -7.08 2.80 3.98
C ILE A 6 -5.90 2.13 3.26
N SER A 7 -4.68 2.26 3.78
CA SER A 7 -3.53 1.50 3.30
C SER A 7 -3.70 0.00 3.33
N TRP A 8 -4.12 -0.53 4.47
CA TRP A 8 -4.28 -1.96 4.66
C TRP A 8 -5.35 -2.50 3.72
N ILE A 9 -6.41 -1.72 3.49
CA ILE A 9 -7.44 -2.03 2.50
C ILE A 9 -6.88 -1.98 1.07
N ALA A 10 -6.09 -0.96 0.73
CA ALA A 10 -5.46 -0.85 -0.59
C ALA A 10 -4.47 -1.98 -0.85
N LEU A 11 -3.72 -2.41 0.16
CA LEU A 11 -2.83 -3.57 0.10
C LEU A 11 -3.63 -4.87 -0.03
N ALA A 12 -4.72 -5.02 0.71
CA ALA A 12 -5.61 -6.17 0.54
C ALA A 12 -6.21 -6.20 -0.88
N ALA A 13 -6.54 -5.04 -1.45
CA ALA A 13 -7.07 -4.92 -2.80
C ALA A 13 -6.06 -5.32 -3.90
N THR A 14 -4.75 -5.42 -3.62
CA THR A 14 -3.78 -5.98 -4.57
C THR A 14 -3.62 -7.50 -4.41
N ILE A 15 -3.78 -8.03 -3.19
CA ILE A 15 -3.56 -9.44 -2.88
C ILE A 15 -4.82 -10.29 -3.10
N VAL A 16 -5.99 -9.81 -2.67
CA VAL A 16 -7.28 -10.51 -2.76
C VAL A 16 -7.68 -10.89 -4.19
N PRO A 17 -7.59 -10.01 -5.22
CA PRO A 17 -7.90 -10.40 -6.59
C PRO A 17 -6.91 -11.43 -7.14
N CYS A 18 -5.65 -11.45 -6.69
CA CYS A 18 -4.71 -12.51 -7.06
C CYS A 18 -5.19 -13.88 -6.54
N LEU A 19 -5.64 -13.95 -5.28
CA LEU A 19 -6.19 -15.19 -4.71
C LEU A 19 -7.49 -15.62 -5.40
N LEU A 20 -8.40 -14.69 -5.67
CA LEU A 20 -9.67 -14.97 -6.34
C LEU A 20 -9.47 -15.47 -7.78
N TYR A 21 -8.43 -14.99 -8.47
CA TYR A 21 -8.03 -15.49 -9.79
C TYR A 21 -7.51 -16.92 -9.74
N PHE A 22 -6.67 -17.25 -8.75
CA PHE A 22 -6.22 -18.62 -8.53
C PHE A 22 -7.37 -19.58 -8.24
N SER A 23 -8.43 -19.10 -7.58
CA SER A 23 -9.67 -19.87 -7.36
C SER A 23 -10.56 -19.97 -8.61
N GLY A 24 -10.18 -19.38 -9.74
CA GLY A 24 -10.96 -19.37 -10.98
C GLY A 24 -12.23 -18.51 -10.93
N MET A 25 -12.39 -17.67 -9.91
CA MET A 25 -13.63 -16.90 -9.67
C MET A 25 -13.71 -15.61 -10.50
N ILE A 26 -12.58 -15.10 -11.00
CA ILE A 26 -12.49 -13.87 -11.78
C ILE A 26 -11.54 -14.02 -12.97
N ARG A 27 -11.77 -13.24 -14.03
CA ARG A 27 -10.91 -13.20 -15.22
C ARG A 27 -9.64 -12.41 -14.97
N HIS A 28 -8.57 -12.77 -15.68
CA HIS A 28 -7.24 -12.14 -15.59
C HIS A 28 -7.29 -10.60 -15.78
N GLU A 29 -8.15 -10.13 -16.69
CA GLU A 29 -8.37 -8.70 -16.95
C GLU A 29 -8.79 -7.93 -15.69
N THR A 30 -9.65 -8.51 -14.86
CA THR A 30 -10.13 -7.90 -13.60
C THR A 30 -9.00 -7.83 -12.56
N VAL A 31 -8.10 -8.81 -12.53
CA VAL A 31 -6.95 -8.85 -11.63
C VAL A 31 -5.98 -7.73 -11.95
N ILE A 32 -5.65 -7.54 -13.24
CA ILE A 32 -4.72 -6.50 -13.67
C ILE A 32 -5.24 -5.12 -13.25
N ILE A 33 -6.51 -4.82 -13.52
CA ILE A 33 -7.10 -3.51 -13.23
C ILE A 33 -7.17 -3.28 -11.72
N SER A 34 -7.61 -4.28 -10.94
CA SER A 34 -7.72 -4.15 -9.49
C SER A 34 -6.35 -4.02 -8.81
N ALA A 35 -5.35 -4.80 -9.23
CA ALA A 35 -3.99 -4.69 -8.73
C ALA A 35 -3.37 -3.33 -9.08
N LEU A 36 -3.54 -2.85 -10.31
CA LEU A 36 -3.03 -1.55 -10.75
C LEU A 36 -3.64 -0.41 -9.92
N VAL A 37 -4.96 -0.39 -9.79
CA VAL A 37 -5.66 0.63 -9.00
C VAL A 37 -5.27 0.54 -7.52
N GLY A 38 -5.22 -0.67 -6.96
CA GLY A 38 -4.80 -0.92 -5.59
C GLY A 38 -3.38 -0.41 -5.32
N THR A 39 -2.44 -0.66 -6.22
CA THR A 39 -1.06 -0.18 -6.11
C THR A 39 -0.98 1.34 -6.21
N VAL A 40 -1.67 1.98 -7.16
CA VAL A 40 -1.66 3.46 -7.28
C VAL A 40 -2.25 4.10 -6.03
N VAL A 41 -3.40 3.62 -5.56
CA VAL A 41 -4.07 4.10 -4.35
C VAL A 41 -3.17 3.90 -3.13
N TRP A 42 -2.58 2.72 -2.98
CA TRP A 42 -1.64 2.43 -1.90
C TRP A 42 -0.41 3.34 -1.96
N PHE A 43 0.16 3.58 -3.14
CA PHE A 43 1.36 4.40 -3.31
C PHE A 43 1.12 5.87 -2.99
N VAL A 44 -0.09 6.40 -3.26
CA VAL A 44 -0.45 7.77 -2.87
C VAL A 44 -0.70 7.85 -1.36
N ILE A 45 -1.46 6.91 -0.80
CA ILE A 45 -1.88 6.96 0.60
C ILE A 45 -0.72 6.64 1.55
N THR A 46 0.19 5.74 1.17
CA THR A 46 1.35 5.30 1.98
C THR A 46 2.24 6.42 2.52
N PRO A 47 2.79 7.30 1.67
CA PRO A 47 3.61 8.41 2.15
C PRO A 47 2.82 9.41 3.01
N LEU A 48 1.51 9.57 2.81
CA LEU A 48 0.68 10.56 3.51
C LEU A 48 0.52 10.29 5.02
N TRP A 49 0.76 9.07 5.51
CA TRP A 49 0.81 8.80 6.97
C TRP A 49 2.13 8.18 7.43
N MET A 50 2.89 7.55 6.54
CA MET A 50 4.17 6.91 6.89
C MET A 50 5.32 7.92 6.98
N GLY A 51 5.11 9.16 6.52
CA GLY A 51 5.98 10.31 6.79
C GLY A 51 6.04 10.64 8.28
N ARG A 52 6.82 9.85 9.01
CA ARG A 52 7.34 10.19 10.34
C ARG A 52 8.45 11.22 10.15
N ASP A 53 8.47 12.24 10.99
CA ASP A 53 9.65 13.09 11.19
C ASP A 53 10.88 12.18 11.34
N LEU A 54 11.86 12.38 10.47
CA LEU A 54 13.21 11.89 10.73
C LEU A 54 13.59 12.51 12.08
N PRO A 55 13.90 11.72 13.13
CA PRO A 55 14.61 12.30 14.26
C PRO A 55 15.88 12.86 13.68
N VAL A 56 15.96 14.19 13.62
CA VAL A 56 17.17 14.91 13.24
C VAL A 56 18.18 14.54 14.33
N ASP A 57 19.05 13.59 14.00
CA ASP A 57 20.12 13.10 14.88
C ASP A 57 21.25 14.14 14.96
N ALA A 58 20.90 15.35 15.41
CA ALA A 58 21.76 16.52 15.43
C ALA A 58 22.67 16.59 16.68
N LYS A 59 23.06 15.48 17.31
CA LYS A 59 23.88 15.61 18.55
C LYS A 59 24.97 14.58 18.86
N ASP A 60 25.19 13.53 18.09
CA ASP A 60 26.21 12.50 18.41
C ASP A 60 27.46 12.50 17.52
N ILE A 61 27.73 13.59 16.77
CA ILE A 61 29.05 13.78 16.15
C ILE A 61 29.82 14.83 16.96
N GLU A 62 30.41 14.37 18.07
CA GLU A 62 31.53 15.05 18.71
C GLU A 62 32.71 15.07 17.73
N ILE A 63 33.14 16.26 17.33
CA ILE A 63 34.30 16.53 16.47
C ILE A 63 35.52 16.82 17.35
#